data_AF-A0A932XWQ7-F1
#
_entry.id   AF-A0A932XWQ7-F1
#
_cell.length_a   1.000
_cell.length_b   1.000
_cell.length_c   1.000
_cell.angle_alpha   90.00
_cell.angle_beta   90.00
_cell.angle_gamma   90.00
#
_symmetry.space_group_name_H-M   'P 1'
#
loop_
_entity.id
_entity.type
_entity.pdbx_description
1 polymer ?
#
loop_
_entity_poly.entity_id
_entity_poly.type
_entity_poly.pdbx_seq_one_letter_code
_entity_poly.pdbx_strand_id
1 'polypeptide(L)'
;MKATIHPTYHAKAQVSCNCGMTFEVGSTKEAIKVEVCSNCHPFYTGRSLLIDAAGRVDKFEARRKKAAELEQQSGKKSKKTVEQSESKDATNDLKELRKHLLKAE
;
A
#
# COMPACT_ATOMS: atom_id res chain seq x y z
N MET A 1 -45.43 8.85 -31.92
CA MET A 1 -44.73 10.16 -31.98
C MET A 1 -45.59 11.13 -32.77
N LYS A 2 -46.01 12.25 -32.16
CA LYS A 2 -46.50 13.41 -32.90
C LYS A 2 -45.30 14.14 -33.52
N ALA A 3 -45.39 14.49 -34.80
CA ALA A 3 -44.25 14.96 -35.60
C ALA A 3 -43.57 16.24 -35.08
N THR A 4 -44.29 17.09 -34.35
CA THR A 4 -43.83 18.47 -34.06
C THR A 4 -43.35 18.69 -32.61
N ILE A 5 -43.64 17.77 -31.69
CA ILE A 5 -43.41 17.99 -30.24
C ILE A 5 -42.47 16.95 -29.60
N HIS A 6 -41.88 16.04 -30.37
CA HIS A 6 -40.95 15.05 -29.85
C HIS A 6 -39.57 15.16 -30.48
N PRO A 7 -38.50 14.99 -29.69
CA PRO A 7 -37.14 14.96 -30.21
C PRO A 7 -36.93 13.73 -31.07
N THR A 8 -36.00 13.84 -32.02
CA THR A 8 -35.58 12.76 -32.91
C THR A 8 -35.14 11.56 -32.08
N TYR A 9 -35.79 10.42 -32.31
CA TYR A 9 -35.50 9.18 -31.62
C TYR A 9 -34.90 8.18 -32.60
N HIS A 10 -33.73 7.70 -32.26
CA HIS A 10 -33.01 6.69 -33.01
C HIS A 10 -33.31 5.34 -32.36
N ALA A 11 -33.98 4.46 -33.11
CA ALA A 11 -34.29 3.11 -32.64
C ALA A 11 -33.05 2.20 -32.53
N LYS A 12 -31.97 2.56 -33.25
CA LYS A 12 -30.68 1.84 -33.29
C LYS A 12 -29.53 2.77 -32.93
N ALA A 13 -29.49 3.25 -31.69
CA ALA A 13 -28.33 3.97 -31.18
C ALA A 13 -27.25 2.96 -30.75
N GLN A 14 -25.99 3.20 -31.13
CA GLN A 14 -24.89 2.35 -30.71
C GLN A 14 -24.37 2.74 -29.34
N VAL A 15 -24.37 1.78 -28.41
CA VAL A 15 -23.74 1.94 -27.10
C VAL A 15 -22.40 1.22 -27.11
N SER A 16 -21.32 1.92 -26.76
CA SER A 16 -19.99 1.32 -26.58
C SER A 16 -19.59 1.35 -25.11
N CYS A 17 -19.36 0.17 -24.52
CA CYS A 17 -18.85 0.01 -23.18
C CYS A 17 -17.32 -0.01 -23.16
N ASN A 18 -16.70 0.48 -22.09
CA ASN A 18 -15.24 0.37 -21.88
C ASN A 18 -14.74 -1.08 -21.78
N CYS A 19 -15.66 -2.01 -21.52
CA CYS A 19 -15.45 -3.44 -21.53
C CYS A 19 -15.39 -4.09 -22.93
N GLY A 20 -15.52 -3.28 -23.99
CA GLY A 20 -15.48 -3.74 -25.39
C GLY A 20 -16.81 -4.24 -25.93
N MET A 21 -17.86 -4.32 -25.10
CA MET A 21 -19.20 -4.67 -25.57
C MET A 21 -19.88 -3.50 -26.28
N THR A 22 -20.40 -3.75 -27.47
CA THR A 22 -21.29 -2.84 -28.20
C THR A 22 -22.68 -3.43 -28.32
N PHE A 23 -23.72 -2.62 -28.08
CA PHE A 23 -25.11 -3.07 -28.22
C PHE A 23 -26.01 -1.93 -28.72
N GLU A 24 -27.11 -2.29 -29.39
CA GLU A 24 -28.08 -1.35 -29.94
C GLU A 24 -29.18 -1.06 -28.92
N VAL A 25 -29.44 0.23 -28.66
CA VAL A 25 -30.57 0.68 -27.82
C VAL A 25 -31.33 1.81 -28.51
N GLY A 26 -32.57 2.03 -28.08
CA GLY A 26 -33.30 3.22 -28.47
C GLY A 26 -32.84 4.45 -27.69
N SER A 27 -32.44 5.52 -28.36
CA SER A 27 -32.04 6.78 -27.72
C SER A 27 -32.27 7.99 -28.62
N THR A 28 -32.32 9.18 -28.04
CA THR A 28 -32.29 10.44 -28.79
C THR A 28 -30.90 10.80 -29.29
N LYS A 29 -29.87 10.08 -28.85
CA LYS A 29 -28.48 10.24 -29.32
C LYS A 29 -28.10 9.04 -30.17
N GLU A 30 -27.32 9.28 -31.22
CA GLU A 30 -26.88 8.22 -32.15
C GLU A 30 -25.81 7.28 -31.55
N ALA A 31 -24.93 7.81 -30.70
CA ALA A 31 -23.87 7.05 -30.03
C ALA A 31 -23.78 7.38 -28.53
N ILE A 32 -23.63 6.35 -27.70
CA ILE A 32 -23.53 6.47 -26.24
C ILE A 32 -22.28 5.73 -25.76
N LYS A 33 -21.39 6.43 -25.06
CA LYS A 33 -20.23 5.82 -24.39
C LYS A 33 -20.58 5.58 -22.92
N VAL A 34 -20.37 4.36 -22.44
CA VAL A 34 -20.73 3.96 -21.07
C VAL A 34 -19.53 3.30 -20.41
N GLU A 35 -19.28 3.63 -19.14
CA GLU A 35 -18.17 3.06 -18.37
C GLU A 35 -18.48 1.66 -17.84
N VAL A 36 -19.74 1.40 -17.45
CA VAL A 36 -20.19 0.13 -16.88
C VAL A 36 -21.51 -0.31 -17.53
N CYS A 37 -21.54 -1.52 -18.10
CA CYS A 37 -22.75 -2.12 -18.66
C CYS A 37 -23.24 -3.31 -17.81
N SER A 38 -24.37 -3.89 -18.20
CA SER A 38 -24.94 -5.09 -17.55
C SER A 38 -23.96 -6.26 -17.47
N ASN A 39 -23.02 -6.36 -18.40
CA ASN A 39 -22.03 -7.43 -18.42
C ASN A 39 -20.87 -7.22 -17.43
N CYS A 40 -20.66 -5.99 -16.95
CA CYS A 40 -19.50 -5.65 -16.11
C CYS A 40 -19.87 -5.11 -14.74
N HIS A 41 -21.15 -4.79 -14.50
CA HIS A 41 -21.54 -4.34 -13.18
C HIS A 41 -21.42 -5.49 -12.17
N PRO A 42 -20.75 -5.29 -11.01
CA PRO A 42 -20.60 -6.31 -9.97
C PRO A 42 -21.93 -6.92 -9.51
N PHE A 43 -23.01 -6.12 -9.56
CA PHE A 43 -24.37 -6.58 -9.28
C PHE A 43 -24.86 -7.69 -10.21
N TYR A 44 -24.61 -7.58 -11.52
CA TYR A 44 -25.10 -8.55 -12.51
C TYR A 44 -24.18 -9.76 -12.65
N THR A 45 -22.88 -9.57 -12.40
CA THR A 45 -21.89 -10.66 -12.48
C THR A 45 -21.88 -11.55 -11.24
N GLY A 46 -22.63 -11.20 -10.19
CA GLY A 46 -22.83 -12.05 -9.00
C GLY A 46 -21.58 -12.30 -8.17
N ARG A 47 -20.45 -11.65 -8.50
CA ARG A 47 -19.23 -11.68 -7.70
C ARG A 47 -19.43 -10.75 -6.51
N SER A 48 -20.02 -11.27 -5.45
CA SER A 48 -19.92 -10.62 -4.16
C SER A 48 -18.44 -10.54 -3.80
N LEU A 49 -17.91 -9.33 -3.76
CA LEU A 49 -16.62 -9.10 -3.13
C LEU A 49 -16.88 -9.35 -1.64
N LEU A 50 -16.64 -10.57 -1.17
CA LEU A 50 -16.52 -10.79 0.26
C LEU A 50 -15.32 -9.97 0.71
N ILE A 51 -15.59 -8.82 1.31
CA ILE A 51 -14.59 -8.01 1.98
C ILE A 51 -14.30 -8.75 3.29
N ASP A 52 -13.54 -9.84 3.18
CA ASP A 52 -13.17 -10.66 4.32
C ASP A 52 -12.30 -9.84 5.27
N ALA A 53 -12.66 -9.87 6.55
CA ALA A 53 -11.85 -9.32 7.65
C ALA A 53 -10.55 -10.10 7.90
N ALA A 54 -10.19 -11.03 7.00
CA ALA A 54 -9.09 -11.98 7.11
C ALA A 54 -7.71 -11.34 7.38
N GLY A 55 -7.52 -10.06 7.06
CA GLY A 55 -6.24 -9.38 7.29
C GLY A 55 -6.08 -8.65 8.62
N ARG A 56 -7.12 -8.54 9.47
CA ARG A 56 -7.02 -7.74 10.71
C ARG A 56 -6.25 -8.48 11.80
N VAL A 57 -6.42 -9.79 11.91
CA VAL A 57 -5.65 -10.66 12.83
C VAL A 57 -4.18 -10.71 12.41
N ASP A 58 -3.90 -10.95 11.13
CA ASP A 58 -2.52 -10.97 10.60
C ASP A 58 -1.79 -9.64 10.81
N LYS A 59 -2.48 -8.51 10.60
CA LYS A 59 -1.92 -7.17 10.87
C LYS A 59 -1.64 -6.94 12.35
N PHE A 60 -2.46 -7.50 13.24
CA PHE A 60 -2.23 -7.41 14.68
C PHE A 60 -1.02 -8.25 15.10
N GLU A 61 -0.92 -9.49 14.62
CA GLU A 61 0.24 -10.34 14.87
C GLU A 61 1.54 -9.75 14.34
N ALA A 62 1.52 -9.17 13.14
CA ALA A 62 2.67 -8.49 12.55
C ALA A 62 3.13 -7.28 13.39
N ARG A 63 2.20 -6.51 13.96
CA ARG A 63 2.52 -5.39 14.88
C ARG A 63 3.12 -5.92 16.19
N ARG A 64 2.56 -6.99 16.75
CA ARG A 64 3.08 -7.60 17.98
C ARG A 64 4.51 -8.14 17.82
N LYS A 65 4.78 -8.84 16.71
CA LYS A 65 6.13 -9.37 16.41
C LYS A 65 7.15 -8.23 16.26
N LYS A 66 6.80 -7.17 15.51
CA LYS A 66 7.66 -5.98 15.37
C LYS A 66 7.93 -5.26 16.69
N ALA A 67 6.92 -5.12 17.55
CA ALA A 67 7.11 -4.51 18.87
C ALA A 67 8.09 -5.32 19.74
N ALA A 68 7.95 -6.65 19.76
CA ALA A 68 8.86 -7.53 20.51
C ALA A 68 10.31 -7.49 19.97
N GLU A 69 10.49 -7.38 18.65
CA GLU A 69 11.81 -7.29 18.03
C GLU A 69 12.52 -5.96 18.32
N LEU A 70 11.76 -4.86 18.35
CA LEU A 70 12.26 -3.54 18.75
C LEU A 70 12.69 -3.50 20.22
N GLU A 71 11.94 -4.16 21.11
CA GLU A 71 12.33 -4.30 22.53
C GLU A 71 13.64 -5.08 22.68
N GLN A 72 13.81 -6.19 21.96
CA GLN A 72 15.05 -6.99 22.00
C GLN A 72 16.26 -6.26 21.43
N GLN A 73 16.07 -5.41 20.42
CA GLN A 73 17.14 -4.58 19.85
C GLN A 73 17.58 -3.48 20.81
N SER A 74 16.66 -2.88 21.58
CA SER A 74 17.00 -1.87 22.58
C SER A 74 17.87 -2.42 23.70
N GLY A 75 17.56 -3.62 24.20
CA GLY A 75 18.34 -4.30 25.25
C GLY A 75 19.76 -4.72 24.82
N LYS A 76 19.93 -5.18 23.57
CA LYS A 76 21.26 -5.56 23.03
C LYS A 76 22.14 -4.35 22.70
N LYS A 77 21.55 -3.21 22.31
CA LYS A 77 22.30 -1.98 22.00
C LYS A 77 22.87 -1.34 23.27
N SER A 78 22.14 -1.35 24.38
CA SER A 78 22.68 -0.88 25.68
C SER A 78 23.85 -1.73 26.16
N LYS A 79 23.81 -3.06 26.04
CA LYS A 79 24.92 -3.92 26.51
C LYS A 79 26.22 -3.73 25.70
N LYS A 80 26.11 -3.62 24.38
CA LYS A 80 27.28 -3.50 23.48
C LYS A 80 27.98 -2.14 23.56
N THR A 81 27.26 -1.09 23.97
CA THR A 81 27.80 0.26 24.09
C THR A 81 28.64 0.44 25.36
N VAL A 82 28.26 -0.26 26.45
CA VAL A 82 29.00 -0.23 27.74
C VAL A 82 30.31 -1.03 27.66
N GLU A 83 30.31 -2.22 27.07
CA GLU A 83 31.55 -3.04 26.94
C GLU A 83 32.62 -2.41 26.02
N GLN A 84 32.21 -1.56 25.07
CA GLN A 84 33.12 -0.89 24.15
C GLN A 84 33.69 0.43 24.65
N SER A 85 33.07 1.08 25.65
CA SER A 85 33.66 2.25 26.31
C SER A 85 34.78 1.82 27.27
N GLU A 86 34.51 0.82 28.13
CA GLU A 86 35.46 0.35 29.14
C GLU A 86 36.79 -0.18 28.54
N SER A 87 36.72 -0.84 27.38
CA SER A 87 37.90 -1.37 26.68
C SER A 87 38.71 -0.30 25.92
N LYS A 88 38.10 0.82 25.53
CA LYS A 88 38.78 1.92 24.85
C LYS A 88 39.42 2.90 25.82
N ASP A 89 38.81 3.10 26.97
CA ASP A 89 39.35 3.97 28.02
C ASP A 89 40.65 3.37 28.58
N ALA A 90 40.66 2.07 28.89
CA ALA A 90 41.87 1.38 29.39
C ALA A 90 43.04 1.33 28.38
N THR A 91 42.76 1.34 27.07
CA THR A 91 43.81 1.31 26.04
C THR A 91 44.38 2.70 25.72
N ASN A 92 43.63 3.76 25.98
CA ASN A 92 44.11 5.14 25.85
C ASN A 92 45.02 5.53 27.01
N ASP A 93 44.69 5.16 28.25
CA ASP A 93 45.50 5.44 29.44
C ASP A 93 46.91 4.83 29.36
N LEU A 94 47.01 3.56 28.92
CA LEU A 94 48.31 2.88 28.70
C LEU A 94 49.16 3.55 27.62
N LYS A 95 48.53 4.19 26.63
CA LYS A 95 49.21 4.84 25.51
C LYS A 95 49.71 6.24 25.87
N GLU A 96 49.02 6.92 26.78
CA GLU A 96 49.43 8.22 27.33
C GLU A 96 50.62 8.08 28.29
N LEU A 97 50.59 7.09 29.19
CA LEU A 97 51.71 6.78 30.10
C LEU A 97 53.01 6.49 29.32
N ARG A 98 52.91 5.73 28.22
CA ARG A 98 54.05 5.42 27.35
C ARG A 98 54.64 6.66 26.67
N LYS A 99 53.80 7.60 26.22
CA LYS A 99 54.26 8.87 25.61
C LYS A 99 54.95 9.78 26.62
N HIS A 100 54.52 9.74 27.88
CA HIS A 100 55.11 10.56 28.92
C HIS A 100 56.51 10.09 29.30
N LEU A 101 56.74 8.76 29.30
CA LEU A 101 58.06 8.17 29.54
C LEU A 101 59.05 8.47 28.40
N LEU A 102 58.61 8.42 27.14
CA LEU A 102 59.45 8.70 25.96
C LEU A 102 59.83 10.18 25.78
N LYS A 103 59.21 11.11 26.53
CA LYS A 103 59.54 12.54 26.52
C LYS A 103 60.46 12.96 27.66
N ALA A 104 60.74 12.05 28.59
CA ALA A 104 61.59 12.28 29.75
C ALA A 104 63.04 11.82 29.53
N GLU A 105 63.33 11.22 28.38
CA GLU A 105 64.67 10.97 27.82
C GLU A 105 65.04 12.06 26.83
#